data_AF-A0A2V8XS15-F1
#
_entry.id   AF-A0A2V8XS15-F1
#
_cell.length_a   1.000
_cell.length_b   1.000
_cell.length_c   1.000
_cell.angle_alpha   90.00
_cell.angle_beta   90.00
_cell.angle_gamma   90.00
#
_symmetry.space_group_name_H-M   'P 1'
#
loop_
_entity.id
_entity.type
_entity.pdbx_description
1 polymer ?
#
loop_
_entity_poly.entity_id
_entity_poly.type
_entity_poly.pdbx_seq_one_letter_code
_entity_poly.pdbx_strand_id
1 'polypeptide(L)' 'MVERRGGKYLSRTPKVERIEGERKPTGIFVIVEWPSKEAAVAFYESEEYRPYRQKRIAGARNEFFLVAGEDIAKAAQTAG' A
#
# COMPACT_ATOMS: atom_id res chain seq x y z
N MET A 1 -5.11 12.27 -5.97
CA MET A 1 -5.23 11.03 -6.76
C MET A 1 -5.75 9.88 -5.92
N VAL A 2 -5.06 9.54 -4.81
CA VAL A 2 -5.47 8.47 -3.89
C VAL A 2 -6.85 8.71 -3.27
N GLU A 3 -7.03 9.81 -2.54
CA GLU A 3 -8.31 10.13 -1.86
C GLU A 3 -9.48 10.31 -2.85
N ARG A 4 -9.21 10.88 -4.03
CA ARG A 4 -10.21 11.01 -5.10
C ARG A 4 -10.71 9.66 -5.64
N ARG A 5 -9.99 8.58 -5.38
CA ARG A 5 -10.38 7.20 -5.75
C ARG A 5 -10.78 6.38 -4.52
N GLY A 6 -11.11 7.05 -3.42
CA GLY A 6 -11.56 6.44 -2.16
C GLY A 6 -10.43 5.92 -1.26
N GLY A 7 -9.16 6.05 -1.67
CA GLY A 7 -8.04 5.59 -0.84
C GLY A 7 -7.82 6.50 0.37
N LYS A 8 -7.64 5.92 1.55
CA LYS A 8 -7.37 6.62 2.81
C LYS A 8 -5.94 6.32 3.28
N TYR A 9 -5.14 7.36 3.49
CA TYR A 9 -3.81 7.16 4.08
C TYR A 9 -3.94 6.79 5.56
N LEU A 10 -3.47 5.61 5.93
CA LEU A 10 -3.30 5.20 7.33
C LEU A 10 -1.92 5.64 7.86
N SER A 11 -0.91 5.68 6.98
CA SER A 11 0.42 6.19 7.30
C SER A 11 1.14 6.69 6.05
N ARG A 12 1.99 7.71 6.21
CA ARG A 12 2.88 8.25 5.18
C ARG A 12 4.03 9.01 5.86
N THR A 13 5.08 8.32 6.27
CA THR A 13 6.13 8.89 7.12
C THR A 13 7.49 8.23 6.92
N PRO A 14 8.61 8.97 7.11
CA PRO A 14 9.94 8.37 7.24
C PRO A 14 10.23 7.86 8.67
N LYS A 15 9.37 8.16 9.64
CA LYS A 15 9.54 7.75 11.05
C LYS A 15 9.13 6.29 11.22
N VAL A 16 10.07 5.38 10.98
CA VAL A 16 9.84 3.94 11.02
C VAL A 16 10.90 3.29 11.89
N GLU A 17 10.44 2.55 12.90
CA GLU A 17 11.29 1.77 13.79
C GLU A 17 11.28 0.31 13.36
N ARG A 18 12.46 -0.28 13.24
CA ARG A 18 12.61 -1.71 12.92
C ARG A 18 12.66 -2.48 14.24
N ILE A 19 11.62 -3.26 14.51
CA ILE A 19 11.54 -4.10 15.72
C ILE A 19 12.25 -5.44 15.49
N GLU A 20 12.05 -6.09 14.33
CA GLU A 20 12.65 -7.39 13.96
C GLU A 20 13.07 -7.43 12.47
N GLY A 21 13.89 -8.41 12.08
CA GLY A 21 14.41 -8.62 10.70
C GLY A 21 15.64 -7.76 10.34
N GLU A 22 16.31 -8.03 9.22
CA GLU A 22 17.59 -7.38 8.89
C GLU A 22 17.48 -6.20 7.90
N ARG A 23 16.33 -6.06 7.25
CA ARG A 23 16.13 -5.04 6.22
C ARG A 23 16.15 -3.64 6.84
N LYS A 24 17.08 -2.80 6.38
CA LYS A 24 17.13 -1.38 6.77
C LYS A 24 15.88 -0.65 6.28
N PRO A 25 15.17 0.10 7.15
CA PRO A 25 14.14 1.04 6.70
C PRO A 25 14.81 2.06 5.77
N THR A 26 14.36 2.15 4.53
CA THR A 26 14.86 3.16 3.60
C THR A 26 13.69 3.99 3.08
N GLY A 27 13.77 5.30 3.27
CA GLY A 27 12.80 6.25 2.72
C GLY A 27 11.51 6.36 3.54
N ILE A 28 10.38 6.36 2.82
CA ILE A 28 9.05 6.66 3.34
C ILE A 28 8.21 5.39 3.29
N PHE A 29 7.57 5.05 4.40
CA PHE A 29 6.55 4.00 4.44
C PHE A 29 5.18 4.63 4.21
N VAL A 30 4.40 4.00 3.33
CA VAL A 30 3.05 4.44 2.98
C VAL A 30 2.10 3.27 3.13
N ILE A 31 1.04 3.45 3.92
CA ILE A 31 -0.04 2.49 4.09
C ILE A 31 -1.33 3.19 3.66
N VAL A 32 -2.01 2.60 2.69
CA VAL A 32 -3.28 3.11 2.15
C VAL A 32 -4.33 2.02 2.28
N GLU A 33 -5.42 2.36 2.96
CA GLU A 33 -6.64 1.57 2.94
C GLU A 33 -7.43 1.91 1.68
N TRP A 34 -7.89 0.89 0.97
CA TRP A 34 -8.72 1.04 -0.22
C TRP A 34 -10.11 0.46 0.04
N PRO A 35 -11.17 1.05 -0.52
CA PRO A 35 -12.53 0.52 -0.35
C PRO A 35 -12.73 -0.81 -1.07
N SER A 36 -11.90 -1.11 -2.07
CA SER A 36 -11.84 -2.41 -2.75
C SER A 36 -10.52 -2.62 -3.48
N LYS A 37 -10.25 -3.86 -3.90
CA LYS A 37 -9.09 -4.20 -4.76
C LYS A 37 -9.15 -3.43 -6.08
N GLU A 38 -10.32 -3.30 -6.67
CA GLU A 38 -10.56 -2.65 -7.96
C GLU A 38 -10.22 -1.15 -7.87
N ALA A 39 -10.57 -0.49 -6.77
CA ALA A 39 -10.20 0.91 -6.54
C ALA A 39 -8.67 1.09 -6.47
N ALA A 40 -7.97 0.18 -5.79
CA ALA A 40 -6.51 0.19 -5.69
C ALA A 40 -5.86 -0.03 -7.07
N VAL A 41 -6.34 -1.01 -7.84
CA VAL A 41 -5.85 -1.32 -9.19
C VAL A 41 -6.12 -0.16 -10.14
N ALA A 42 -7.35 0.39 -10.14
CA ALA A 42 -7.71 1.51 -10.98
C ALA A 42 -6.88 2.77 -10.68
N PHE A 43 -6.51 3.00 -9.42
CA PHE A 43 -5.51 4.03 -9.09
C PHE A 43 -4.13 3.69 -9.65
N TYR A 44 -3.64 2.48 -9.37
CA TYR A 44 -2.30 2.07 -9.74
C TYR A 44 -2.09 2.13 -11.26
N GLU A 45 -3.08 1.72 -12.04
CA GLU A 45 -3.07 1.67 -13.50
C GLU A 45 -3.47 2.99 -14.18
N SER A 46 -3.92 3.99 -13.41
CA SER A 46 -4.37 5.26 -13.99
C SER A 46 -3.26 5.98 -14.76
N GLU A 47 -3.61 6.54 -15.92
CA GLU A 47 -2.71 7.38 -16.73
C GLU A 47 -2.20 8.59 -15.93
N GLU A 48 -3.02 9.13 -15.02
CA GLU A 48 -2.63 10.21 -14.12
C GLU A 48 -1.49 9.81 -13.18
N TYR A 49 -1.53 8.58 -12.62
CA TYR A 49 -0.50 8.11 -11.68
C TYR A 49 0.73 7.49 -12.39
N ARG A 50 0.55 6.99 -13.62
CA ARG A 50 1.58 6.33 -14.42
C ARG A 50 2.93 7.06 -14.47
N PRO A 51 3.03 8.39 -14.73
CA PRO A 51 4.33 9.06 -14.75
C PRO A 51 5.02 9.09 -13.38
N TYR A 52 4.28 9.18 -12.28
CA TYR A 52 4.82 9.14 -10.92
C TYR A 52 5.33 7.75 -10.57
N ARG A 53 4.58 6.71 -10.96
CA ARG A 53 4.99 5.31 -10.80
C ARG A 53 6.29 5.02 -11.54
N GLN A 54 6.41 5.46 -12.79
CA GLN A 54 7.62 5.27 -13.61
C GLN A 54 8.84 5.95 -12.99
N LYS A 55 8.72 7.23 -12.59
CA LYS A 55 9.79 7.96 -11.91
C LYS A 55 10.23 7.26 -10.62
N ARG A 56 9.28 6.76 -9.82
CA ARG A 56 9.56 6.03 -8.58
C ARG A 56 10.35 4.74 -8.84
N ILE A 57 9.95 3.96 -9.85
CA ILE A 57 10.65 2.70 -10.20
C ILE A 57 12.05 2.97 -10.74
N ALA A 58 12.23 4.02 -11.55
CA ALA A 58 13.54 4.39 -12.10
C ALA A 58 14.51 4.93 -11.02
N GLY A 59 13.98 5.62 -9.99
CA GLY A 59 14.80 6.29 -8.98
C GLY A 59 15.12 5.46 -7.73
N ALA A 60 14.45 4.33 -7.51
CA ALA A 60 14.65 3.54 -6.30
C ALA A 60 14.22 2.07 -6.46
N ARG A 61 14.81 1.18 -5.66
CA ARG A 61 14.28 -0.17 -5.44
C ARG A 61 13.15 -0.07 -4.41
N ASN A 62 11.93 -0.25 -4.88
CA ASN A 62 10.72 -0.15 -4.06
C ASN A 62 10.05 -1.51 -3.98
N GLU A 63 9.36 -1.77 -2.87
CA GLU A 63 8.35 -2.82 -2.80
C GLU A 63 6.98 -2.20 -2.66
N PHE A 64 6.01 -2.78 -3.36
CA PHE A 64 4.63 -2.32 -3.36
C PHE A 64 3.74 -3.55 -3.31
N PHE A 65 2.98 -3.70 -2.24
CA PHE A 65 2.10 -4.84 -2.02
C PHE A 65 0.65 -4.35 -1.98
N LEU A 66 -0.24 -5.17 -2.54
CA LEU A 66 -1.68 -5.05 -2.32
C LEU A 66 -2.09 -6.27 -1.50
N VAL A 67 -2.54 -6.02 -0.28
CA VAL A 67 -2.87 -7.06 0.71
C VAL A 67 -4.37 -7.06 0.91
N ALA A 68 -5.00 -8.24 0.89
CA ALA A 68 -6.41 -8.37 1.23
C ALA A 68 -6.63 -7.99 2.71
N GLY A 69 -7.67 -7.21 2.99
CA GLY A 69 -8.04 -6.80 4.35
C GLY A 69 -8.74 -7.91 5.13
N GLU A 70 -8.22 -9.13 5.06
CA GLU A 70 -8.79 -10.32 5.68
C GLU A 70 -8.08 -10.64 7.00
N ASP A 71 -8.85 -11.06 7.98
CA ASP A 71 -8.34 -11.63 9.22
C ASP A 71 -8.74 -13.12 9.24
N ILE A 72 -7.76 -13.98 8.96
CA ILE A 72 -7.97 -15.43 8.88
C ILE A 72 -8.52 -16.00 10.19
N ALA A 73 -8.21 -15.39 11.34
CA ALA A 73 -8.71 -15.85 12.63
C ALA A 73 -10.19 -15.49 12.82
N LYS A 74 -10.67 -14.41 12.19
CA LYS A 74 -12.09 -14.03 12.20
C LYS A 74 -12.89 -14.77 11.14
N ALA A 75 -12.31 -15.05 9.97
CA ALA A 75 -12.96 -15.81 8.91
C ALA A 75 -13.34 -17.23 9.37
N ALA A 76 -12.51 -17.86 10.20
CA ALA A 76 -12.78 -19.20 10.75
C ALA A 76 -13.95 -19.24 11.76
N GLN A 77 -14.29 -18.13 12.42
CA GLN A 77 -15.35 -18.07 13.43
C GLN A 77 -16.77 -17.95 12.85
N THR A 78 -16.90 -17.61 11.56
CA THR A 78 -18.21 -17.50 10.89
C THR A 78 -18.64 -18.80 10.21
N ALA A 79 -17.77 -19.82 10.22
CA ALA A 79 -17.97 -21.09 9.53
C ALA A 79 -18.35 -22.27 10.47
N GLY A 80 -18.60 -22.00 11.76
CA GLY A 80 -19.06 -22.97 12.75
C GLY A 80 -20.35 -22.52 13.42
#